data_AF-A0A2V3Y8L2-F1
#
_entry.id   AF-A0A2V3Y8L2-F1
#
_cell.length_a   1.000
_cell.length_b   1.000
_cell.length_c   1.000
_cell.angle_alpha   90.00
_cell.angle_beta   90.00
_cell.angle_gamma   90.00
#
_symmetry.space_group_name_H-M   'P 1'
#
loop_
_entity.id
_entity.type
_entity.pdbx_description
1 polymer ?
#
loop_
_entity_poly.entity_id
_entity_poly.type
_entity_poly.pdbx_seq_one_letter_code
_entity_poly.pdbx_strand_id
1 'polypeptide(L)'
;MEKKWNEAEKKGYRLIHNEGGKDLGISSESKVTIITEDGFAFKDFLGTGELAAYEDWRLPAAERAADLASRLSIEDIAGLMLYSAHQLIPARGPLSAAFGGTYGGKAFDESGADPWDLTDQQKEFIVKDRVRHVLIMKLQDTETAVKWNNRLQALAENTGFGIPANNSSDPRHGAGAAAEYMGVTGEPISKWANGIGLTAAFEPEAVREFGEIGAAEYRALGITTALSPQIDLATEPRWMRFADTFGEHTELTVEMTRAYCDGFQTTKGSEDGWGRTASIPW
;
A
#
# COMPACT_ATOMS: atom_id res chain seq x y z
N MET A 1 -23.15 -1.56 -29.04
CA MET A 1 -22.40 -0.30 -28.87
C MET A 1 -20.97 -0.51 -29.31
N GLU A 2 -20.28 0.54 -29.74
CA GLU A 2 -18.87 0.48 -30.13
C GLU A 2 -17.99 0.25 -28.89
N LYS A 3 -16.95 -0.58 -29.05
CA LYS A 3 -15.97 -0.88 -27.99
C LYS A 3 -15.05 0.33 -27.79
N LYS A 4 -14.98 0.87 -26.57
CA LYS A 4 -14.20 2.05 -26.18
C LYS A 4 -12.96 1.67 -25.34
N TRP A 5 -12.46 0.46 -25.51
CA TRP A 5 -11.29 0.02 -24.78
C TRP A 5 -10.38 -0.86 -25.64
N ASN A 6 -9.09 -0.76 -25.34
CA ASN A 6 -8.06 -1.62 -25.92
C ASN A 6 -7.27 -2.30 -24.80
N GLU A 7 -6.59 -3.39 -25.16
CA GLU A 7 -5.80 -4.19 -24.23
C GLU A 7 -4.38 -4.33 -24.76
N ALA A 8 -3.42 -4.20 -23.84
CA ALA A 8 -2.01 -4.44 -24.11
C ALA A 8 -1.46 -5.45 -23.10
N GLU A 9 -0.88 -6.54 -23.61
CA GLU A 9 -0.10 -7.45 -22.78
C GLU A 9 1.21 -6.79 -22.34
N LYS A 10 1.52 -6.97 -21.06
CA LYS A 10 2.76 -6.57 -20.41
C LYS A 10 3.35 -7.77 -19.69
N LYS A 11 4.61 -7.67 -19.28
CA LYS A 11 5.27 -8.76 -18.55
C LYS A 11 4.57 -8.97 -17.20
N GLY A 12 3.78 -10.04 -17.10
CA GLY A 12 3.08 -10.46 -15.87
C GLY A 12 1.70 -9.85 -15.64
N TYR A 13 1.19 -9.02 -16.56
CA TYR A 13 -0.15 -8.43 -16.44
C TYR A 13 -0.68 -7.96 -17.80
N ARG A 14 -1.99 -7.75 -17.88
CA ARG A 14 -2.71 -7.18 -19.02
C ARG A 14 -3.19 -5.79 -18.59
N LEU A 15 -2.99 -4.79 -19.45
CA LEU A 15 -3.44 -3.43 -19.21
C LEU A 15 -4.57 -3.11 -20.18
N ILE A 16 -5.74 -2.82 -19.64
CA ILE A 16 -6.90 -2.37 -20.40
C ILE A 16 -7.02 -0.86 -20.25
N HIS A 17 -6.97 -0.16 -21.37
CA HIS A 17 -7.20 1.28 -21.44
C HIS A 17 -8.64 1.55 -21.88
N ASN A 18 -9.42 2.16 -20.98
CA ASN A 18 -10.76 2.67 -21.29
C ASN A 18 -10.64 4.11 -21.79
N GLU A 19 -11.07 4.39 -23.02
CA GLU A 19 -11.00 5.72 -23.63
C GLU A 19 -11.88 6.72 -22.87
N GLY A 20 -11.27 7.69 -22.19
CA GLY A 20 -11.99 8.62 -21.32
C GLY A 20 -12.49 8.00 -20.01
N GLY A 21 -12.01 6.80 -19.66
CA GLY A 21 -12.37 6.07 -18.44
C GLY A 21 -11.18 5.74 -17.54
N LYS A 22 -11.33 4.71 -16.70
CA LYS A 22 -10.27 4.23 -15.80
C LYS A 22 -9.52 3.05 -16.42
N ASP A 23 -8.19 3.04 -16.30
CA ASP A 23 -7.36 1.91 -16.71
C ASP A 23 -7.55 0.73 -15.75
N LEU A 24 -7.53 -0.49 -16.28
CA LEU A 24 -7.58 -1.72 -15.50
C LEU A 24 -6.29 -2.52 -15.71
N GLY A 25 -5.55 -2.78 -14.62
CA GLY A 25 -4.45 -3.73 -14.63
C GLY A 25 -4.94 -5.08 -14.12
N ILE A 26 -4.72 -6.17 -14.86
CA ILE A 26 -5.17 -7.52 -14.51
C ILE A 26 -3.95 -8.43 -14.50
N SER A 27 -3.75 -9.22 -13.45
CA SER A 27 -2.64 -10.18 -13.44
C SER A 27 -2.73 -11.16 -14.61
N SER A 28 -1.59 -11.59 -15.17
CA SER A 28 -1.60 -12.69 -16.15
C SER A 28 -2.10 -14.01 -15.56
N GLU A 29 -2.08 -14.13 -14.24
CA GLU A 29 -2.59 -15.29 -13.49
C GLU A 29 -4.03 -15.07 -13.00
N SER A 30 -4.66 -13.95 -13.37
CA SER A 30 -6.02 -13.62 -12.96
C SER A 30 -7.05 -14.51 -13.62
N LYS A 31 -7.99 -15.00 -12.81
CA LYS A 31 -9.20 -15.71 -13.25
C LYS A 31 -10.36 -14.75 -13.53
N VAL A 32 -10.18 -13.47 -13.22
CA VAL A 32 -11.20 -12.43 -13.39
C VAL A 32 -11.49 -12.23 -14.88
N THR A 33 -12.77 -12.32 -15.23
CA THR A 33 -13.27 -12.05 -16.57
C THR A 33 -13.55 -10.57 -16.77
N ILE A 34 -13.65 -10.15 -18.03
CA ILE A 34 -13.91 -8.75 -18.39
C ILE A 34 -15.30 -8.63 -18.99
N ILE A 35 -16.11 -7.78 -18.37
CA ILE A 35 -17.43 -7.37 -18.86
C ILE A 35 -17.26 -6.10 -19.68
N THR A 36 -18.04 -5.98 -20.75
CA THR A 36 -18.15 -4.73 -21.50
C THR A 36 -19.56 -4.15 -21.34
N GLU A 37 -19.68 -3.01 -20.69
CA GLU A 37 -20.93 -2.27 -20.47
C GLU A 37 -20.77 -0.84 -21.00
N ASP A 38 -21.74 -0.33 -21.77
CA ASP A 38 -21.68 0.99 -22.43
C ASP A 38 -20.41 1.26 -23.29
N GLY A 39 -19.78 0.17 -23.76
CA GLY A 39 -18.53 0.19 -24.51
C GLY A 39 -17.27 0.20 -23.63
N PHE A 40 -17.38 0.26 -22.31
CA PHE A 40 -16.25 0.27 -21.36
C PHE A 40 -16.01 -1.11 -20.74
N ALA A 41 -14.76 -1.40 -20.39
CA ALA A 41 -14.35 -2.61 -19.70
C ALA A 41 -14.48 -2.48 -18.17
N PHE A 42 -14.89 -3.58 -17.54
CA PHE A 42 -14.98 -3.76 -16.10
C PHE A 42 -14.47 -5.16 -15.69
N LYS A 43 -13.96 -5.27 -14.47
CA LYS A 43 -13.54 -6.55 -13.88
C LYS A 43 -14.75 -7.23 -13.23
N ASP A 44 -15.05 -8.45 -13.65
CA ASP A 44 -16.10 -9.30 -13.08
C ASP A 44 -15.51 -10.13 -11.94
N PHE A 45 -15.45 -9.53 -10.76
CA PHE A 45 -14.98 -10.19 -9.56
C PHE A 45 -16.00 -11.19 -9.00
N LEU A 46 -17.30 -10.95 -9.22
CA LEU A 46 -18.35 -11.90 -8.83
C LEU A 46 -18.44 -13.11 -9.77
N GLY A 47 -17.91 -13.02 -11.00
CA GLY A 47 -18.01 -14.06 -12.02
C GLY A 47 -19.44 -14.26 -12.53
N THR A 48 -20.27 -13.22 -12.48
CA THR A 48 -21.71 -13.31 -12.82
C THR A 48 -21.97 -12.97 -14.28
N GLY A 49 -21.02 -12.32 -14.95
CA GLY A 49 -21.22 -11.72 -16.28
C GLY A 49 -22.07 -10.44 -16.26
N GLU A 50 -22.55 -10.00 -15.11
CA GLU A 50 -23.30 -8.77 -14.90
C GLU A 50 -22.47 -7.77 -14.10
N LEU A 51 -22.51 -6.48 -14.48
CA LEU A 51 -21.73 -5.44 -13.81
C LEU A 51 -22.35 -5.12 -12.44
N ALA A 52 -21.68 -5.49 -11.35
CA ALA A 52 -22.10 -5.09 -10.00
C ALA A 52 -21.72 -3.62 -9.71
N ALA A 53 -22.46 -2.97 -8.81
CA ALA A 53 -22.21 -1.56 -8.49
C ALA A 53 -20.81 -1.35 -7.89
N TYR A 54 -20.29 -2.24 -7.04
CA TYR A 54 -18.93 -2.10 -6.52
C TYR A 54 -17.82 -2.27 -7.58
N GLU A 55 -18.10 -2.99 -8.67
CA GLU A 55 -17.19 -3.21 -9.80
C GLU A 55 -17.19 -2.02 -10.77
N ASP A 56 -18.26 -1.23 -10.78
CA ASP A 56 -18.44 -0.07 -11.64
C ASP A 56 -17.64 1.14 -11.16
N TRP A 57 -16.46 1.33 -11.75
CA TRP A 57 -15.56 2.45 -11.45
C TRP A 57 -16.14 3.83 -11.80
N ARG A 58 -17.27 3.91 -12.50
CA ARG A 58 -17.98 5.16 -12.82
C ARG A 58 -18.77 5.69 -11.63
N LEU A 59 -19.15 4.81 -10.70
CA LEU A 59 -19.90 5.18 -9.51
C LEU A 59 -19.00 5.81 -8.44
N PRO A 60 -19.54 6.72 -7.60
CA PRO A 60 -18.81 7.28 -6.47
C PRO A 60 -18.27 6.20 -5.52
N ALA A 61 -17.10 6.43 -4.93
CA ALA A 61 -16.46 5.46 -4.04
C ALA A 61 -17.37 5.02 -2.87
N ALA A 62 -18.18 5.94 -2.33
CA ALA A 62 -19.13 5.64 -1.26
C ALA A 62 -20.25 4.68 -1.69
N GLU A 63 -20.77 4.81 -2.90
CA GLU A 63 -21.80 3.90 -3.43
C GLU A 63 -21.21 2.52 -3.68
N ARG A 64 -20.02 2.46 -4.26
CA ARG A 64 -19.29 1.21 -4.49
C ARG A 64 -18.97 0.49 -3.18
N ALA A 65 -18.53 1.24 -2.16
CA ALA A 65 -18.24 0.70 -0.83
C ALA A 65 -19.50 0.20 -0.13
N ALA A 66 -20.64 0.90 -0.25
CA ALA A 66 -21.91 0.47 0.32
C ALA A 66 -22.42 -0.82 -0.34
N ASP A 67 -22.35 -0.93 -1.67
CA ASP A 67 -22.70 -2.16 -2.38
C ASP A 67 -21.79 -3.33 -1.96
N LEU A 68 -20.46 -3.12 -1.93
CA LEU A 68 -19.52 -4.15 -1.47
C LEU A 68 -19.82 -4.57 -0.03
N ALA A 69 -19.98 -3.62 0.90
CA ALA A 69 -20.24 -3.90 2.31
C ALA A 69 -21.53 -4.71 2.51
N SER A 70 -22.56 -4.49 1.69
CA SER A 70 -23.80 -5.26 1.74
C SER A 70 -23.64 -6.73 1.33
N ARG A 71 -22.54 -7.06 0.65
CA ARG A 71 -22.21 -8.41 0.15
C ARG A 71 -21.26 -9.16 1.08
N LEU A 72 -20.54 -8.47 1.96
CA LEU A 72 -19.53 -9.07 2.81
C LEU A 72 -20.15 -9.89 3.94
N SER A 73 -19.59 -11.07 4.18
CA SER A 73 -19.83 -11.84 5.40
C SER A 73 -19.17 -11.19 6.61
N ILE A 74 -19.53 -11.62 7.82
CA ILE A 74 -18.88 -11.16 9.05
C ILE A 74 -17.39 -11.51 9.02
N GLU A 75 -17.02 -12.65 8.45
CA GLU A 75 -15.64 -13.10 8.29
C GLU A 75 -14.87 -12.20 7.31
N ASP A 76 -15.49 -11.76 6.22
CA ASP A 76 -14.88 -10.78 5.31
C ASP A 76 -14.65 -9.45 6.02
N ILE A 77 -15.65 -8.96 6.75
CA ILE A 77 -15.54 -7.72 7.53
C ILE A 77 -14.43 -7.84 8.58
N ALA A 78 -14.36 -8.96 9.31
CA ALA A 78 -13.33 -9.20 10.31
C ALA A 78 -11.93 -9.17 9.70
N GLY A 79 -11.73 -9.82 8.54
CA GLY A 79 -10.46 -9.77 7.82
C GLY A 79 -10.05 -8.34 7.43
N LEU A 80 -10.99 -7.53 6.95
CA LEU A 80 -10.75 -6.12 6.62
C LEU A 80 -10.47 -5.23 7.85
N MET A 81 -10.82 -5.66 9.05
CA MET A 81 -10.54 -4.93 10.29
C MET A 81 -9.21 -5.32 10.95
N LEU A 82 -8.51 -6.31 10.40
CA LEU A 82 -7.25 -6.83 10.94
C LEU A 82 -6.05 -6.39 10.11
N TYR A 83 -4.91 -6.31 10.80
CA TYR A 83 -3.59 -6.14 10.21
C TYR A 83 -2.84 -7.47 10.23
N SER A 84 -1.99 -7.70 9.23
CA SER A 84 -1.01 -8.78 9.28
C SER A 84 -0.04 -8.59 10.45
N ALA A 85 0.62 -9.66 10.88
CA ALA A 85 1.88 -9.52 11.60
C ALA A 85 2.91 -8.72 10.76
N HIS A 86 3.97 -8.23 11.38
CA HIS A 86 5.07 -7.56 10.67
C HIS A 86 5.66 -8.47 9.59
N GLN A 87 5.79 -7.95 8.37
CA GLN A 87 6.30 -8.69 7.23
C GLN A 87 7.76 -8.32 6.93
N LEU A 88 8.58 -9.36 6.77
CA LEU A 88 9.94 -9.29 6.25
C LEU A 88 9.92 -9.85 4.83
N ILE A 89 10.46 -9.12 3.86
CA ILE A 89 10.42 -9.51 2.45
C ILE A 89 11.85 -9.50 1.90
N PRO A 90 12.50 -10.68 1.74
CA PRO A 90 12.00 -12.00 2.14
C PRO A 90 12.05 -12.24 3.66
N ALA A 91 11.31 -13.23 4.13
CA ALA A 91 11.32 -13.72 5.51
C ALA A 91 12.65 -14.41 5.88
N ARG A 92 13.72 -13.63 6.01
CA ARG A 92 15.10 -14.10 6.19
C ARG A 92 15.78 -13.42 7.38
N GLY A 93 16.70 -14.15 8.02
CA GLY A 93 17.57 -13.64 9.07
C GLY A 93 16.94 -13.71 10.47
N PRO A 94 17.61 -13.17 11.50
CA PRO A 94 17.22 -13.37 12.90
C PRO A 94 15.81 -12.91 13.24
N LEU A 95 15.34 -11.81 12.63
CA LEU A 95 13.98 -11.30 12.84
C LEU A 95 12.90 -12.25 12.28
N SER A 96 13.23 -13.06 11.27
CA SER A 96 12.30 -14.06 10.72
C SER A 96 11.97 -15.16 11.74
N ALA A 97 12.84 -15.40 12.73
CA ALA A 97 12.52 -16.31 13.83
C ALA A 97 11.40 -15.79 14.75
N ALA A 98 11.23 -14.46 14.85
CA ALA A 98 10.21 -13.83 15.68
C ALA A 98 8.90 -13.59 14.92
N PHE A 99 8.98 -13.18 13.64
CA PHE A 99 7.81 -12.83 12.83
C PHE A 99 7.35 -13.94 11.89
N GLY A 100 8.17 -14.98 11.72
CA GLY A 100 7.87 -16.14 10.89
C GLY A 100 7.98 -15.87 9.38
N GLY A 101 7.60 -16.90 8.62
CA GLY A 101 7.62 -16.90 7.16
C GLY A 101 8.31 -18.14 6.60
N THR A 102 7.52 -19.10 6.15
CA THR A 102 7.99 -20.31 5.49
C THR A 102 7.61 -20.31 4.01
N TYR A 103 8.35 -21.08 3.22
CA TYR A 103 8.12 -21.26 1.79
C TYR A 103 8.00 -22.77 1.53
N GLY A 104 6.76 -23.28 1.43
CA GLY A 104 6.52 -24.71 1.39
C GLY A 104 6.98 -25.43 2.66
N GLY A 105 6.81 -24.80 3.81
CA GLY A 105 7.21 -25.32 5.12
C GLY A 105 8.70 -25.21 5.44
N LYS A 106 9.52 -24.62 4.57
CA LYS A 106 10.97 -24.43 4.79
C LYS A 106 11.33 -22.97 5.07
N ALA A 107 12.43 -22.75 5.77
CA ALA A 107 13.02 -21.42 5.90
C ALA A 107 13.50 -20.90 4.53
N PHE A 108 13.60 -19.58 4.37
CA PHE A 108 14.00 -18.96 3.09
C PHE A 108 15.28 -19.57 2.50
N ASP A 109 16.36 -19.64 3.29
CA ASP A 109 17.67 -20.14 2.87
C ASP A 109 17.68 -21.63 2.45
N GLU A 110 16.66 -22.40 2.85
CA GLU A 110 16.55 -23.85 2.55
C GLU A 110 15.46 -24.16 1.49
N SER A 111 14.69 -23.16 1.11
CA SER A 111 13.51 -23.32 0.26
C SER A 111 13.80 -23.29 -1.23
N GLY A 112 14.86 -22.57 -1.64
CA GLY A 112 15.10 -22.23 -3.04
C GLY A 112 14.12 -21.20 -3.61
N ALA A 113 13.32 -20.55 -2.75
CA ALA A 113 12.39 -19.49 -3.13
C ALA A 113 13.13 -18.24 -3.61
N ASP A 114 12.50 -17.52 -4.53
CA ASP A 114 12.95 -16.17 -4.88
C ASP A 114 12.62 -15.19 -3.74
N PRO A 115 13.38 -14.09 -3.56
CA PRO A 115 13.13 -13.09 -2.52
C PRO A 115 11.71 -12.48 -2.52
N TRP A 116 11.04 -12.51 -3.68
CA TRP A 116 9.70 -11.96 -3.89
C TRP A 116 8.59 -13.01 -3.82
N ASP A 117 8.91 -14.28 -3.53
CA ASP A 117 7.91 -15.31 -3.36
C ASP A 117 7.05 -15.02 -2.12
N LEU A 118 5.76 -15.34 -2.18
CA LEU A 118 4.88 -15.20 -1.03
C LEU A 118 5.11 -16.35 -0.05
N THR A 119 5.24 -16.03 1.23
CA THR A 119 5.31 -17.04 2.29
C THR A 119 3.99 -17.79 2.42
N ASP A 120 4.03 -18.96 3.05
CA ASP A 120 2.84 -19.75 3.34
C ASP A 120 1.85 -18.95 4.21
N GLN A 121 2.35 -18.18 5.17
CA GLN A 121 1.56 -17.33 6.06
C GLN A 121 0.95 -16.13 5.32
N GLN A 122 1.68 -15.53 4.37
CA GLN A 122 1.13 -14.47 3.51
C GLN A 122 -0.03 -14.96 2.67
N LYS A 123 0.09 -16.16 2.11
CA LYS A 123 -1.02 -16.79 1.38
C LYS A 123 -2.20 -17.07 2.31
N GLU A 124 -1.94 -17.59 3.50
CA GLU A 124 -2.97 -17.90 4.49
C GLU A 124 -3.76 -16.66 4.90
N PHE A 125 -3.10 -15.57 5.32
CA PHE A 125 -3.85 -14.40 5.80
C PHE A 125 -4.63 -13.71 4.68
N ILE A 126 -4.17 -13.74 3.42
CA ILE A 126 -4.90 -13.16 2.29
C ILE A 126 -6.13 -14.02 1.94
N VAL A 127 -5.95 -15.34 1.87
CA VAL A 127 -6.96 -16.25 1.32
C VAL A 127 -7.97 -16.70 2.38
N LYS A 128 -7.46 -17.15 3.54
CA LYS A 128 -8.28 -17.75 4.60
C LYS A 128 -8.78 -16.71 5.58
N ASP A 129 -7.87 -15.87 6.08
CA ASP A 129 -8.21 -14.87 7.10
C ASP A 129 -8.74 -13.56 6.50
N ARG A 130 -8.65 -13.42 5.17
CA ARG A 130 -9.18 -12.29 4.38
C ARG A 130 -8.60 -10.93 4.77
N VAL A 131 -7.43 -10.93 5.39
CA VAL A 131 -6.68 -9.72 5.75
C VAL A 131 -6.32 -8.97 4.48
N ARG A 132 -6.47 -7.65 4.51
CA ARG A 132 -6.03 -6.76 3.42
C ARG A 132 -5.04 -5.71 3.86
N HIS A 133 -4.87 -5.47 5.15
CA HIS A 133 -3.87 -4.53 5.65
C HIS A 133 -2.57 -5.26 6.00
N VAL A 134 -1.49 -4.96 5.27
CA VAL A 134 -0.23 -5.69 5.37
C VAL A 134 0.89 -4.74 5.80
N LEU A 135 1.46 -4.98 6.98
CA LEU A 135 2.51 -4.13 7.53
C LEU A 135 3.90 -4.63 7.10
N ILE A 136 4.58 -3.86 6.25
CA ILE A 136 5.93 -4.15 5.81
C ILE A 136 6.94 -3.54 6.76
N MET A 137 7.64 -4.39 7.51
CA MET A 137 8.73 -3.98 8.39
C MET A 137 10.05 -3.86 7.61
N LYS A 138 10.35 -4.81 6.73
CA LYS A 138 11.61 -4.85 5.98
C LYS A 138 11.40 -5.22 4.52
N LEU A 139 12.07 -4.47 3.65
CA LEU A 139 12.27 -4.79 2.24
C LEU A 139 13.76 -5.03 1.99
N GLN A 140 14.07 -6.01 1.15
CA GLN A 140 15.44 -6.25 0.73
C GLN A 140 15.93 -5.16 -0.24
N ASP A 141 15.16 -4.93 -1.30
CA ASP A 141 15.48 -4.00 -2.39
C ASP A 141 14.21 -3.69 -3.21
N THR A 142 14.32 -2.72 -4.12
CA THR A 142 13.22 -2.25 -4.97
C THR A 142 12.65 -3.34 -5.89
N GLU A 143 13.50 -4.17 -6.49
CA GLU A 143 13.05 -5.22 -7.41
C GLU A 143 12.20 -6.26 -6.68
N THR A 144 12.67 -6.67 -5.50
CA THR A 144 11.96 -7.59 -4.62
C THR A 144 10.63 -6.99 -4.20
N ALA A 145 10.59 -5.73 -3.77
CA ALA A 145 9.37 -5.04 -3.35
C ALA A 145 8.31 -5.03 -4.46
N VAL A 146 8.68 -4.61 -5.68
CA VAL A 146 7.77 -4.53 -6.82
C VAL A 146 7.22 -5.91 -7.19
N LYS A 147 8.08 -6.92 -7.31
CA LYS A 147 7.66 -8.27 -7.68
C LYS A 147 6.79 -8.92 -6.61
N TRP A 148 7.14 -8.73 -5.34
CA TRP A 148 6.36 -9.25 -4.20
C TRP A 148 4.98 -8.59 -4.15
N ASN A 149 4.91 -7.26 -4.27
CA ASN A 149 3.65 -6.53 -4.30
C ASN A 149 2.75 -7.03 -5.43
N ASN A 150 3.29 -7.18 -6.65
CA ASN A 150 2.50 -7.67 -7.79
C ASN A 150 1.95 -9.08 -7.55
N ARG A 151 2.71 -9.98 -6.92
CA ARG A 151 2.24 -11.33 -6.57
C ARG A 151 1.17 -11.31 -5.49
N LEU A 152 1.34 -10.47 -4.46
CA LEU A 152 0.35 -10.31 -3.40
C LEU A 152 -0.97 -9.75 -3.96
N GLN A 153 -0.90 -8.74 -4.83
CA GLN A 153 -2.06 -8.18 -5.51
C GLN A 153 -2.72 -9.20 -6.44
N ALA A 154 -1.94 -9.99 -7.20
CA ALA A 154 -2.46 -11.06 -8.03
C ALA A 154 -3.20 -12.13 -7.21
N LEU A 155 -2.69 -12.48 -6.03
CA LEU A 155 -3.38 -13.40 -5.12
C LEU A 155 -4.69 -12.80 -4.60
N ALA A 156 -4.66 -11.54 -4.16
CA ALA A 156 -5.84 -10.82 -3.66
C ALA A 156 -6.91 -10.65 -4.75
N GLU A 157 -6.50 -10.32 -5.98
CA GLU A 157 -7.36 -10.20 -7.15
C GLU A 157 -8.13 -11.50 -7.46
N ASN A 158 -7.51 -12.66 -7.19
CA ASN A 158 -8.08 -13.99 -7.40
C ASN A 158 -8.90 -14.53 -6.21
N THR A 159 -9.13 -13.73 -5.17
CA THR A 159 -9.71 -14.19 -3.91
C THR A 159 -10.93 -13.35 -3.50
N GLY A 160 -12.03 -14.02 -3.17
CA GLY A 160 -13.24 -13.38 -2.65
C GLY A 160 -13.77 -12.32 -3.61
N PHE A 161 -13.96 -11.10 -3.11
CA PHE A 161 -14.47 -9.96 -3.88
C PHE A 161 -13.38 -9.18 -4.65
N GLY A 162 -12.16 -9.74 -4.77
CA GLY A 162 -11.05 -9.06 -5.45
C GLY A 162 -10.55 -7.79 -4.76
N ILE A 163 -10.82 -7.65 -3.45
CA ILE A 163 -10.38 -6.49 -2.66
C ILE A 163 -8.85 -6.51 -2.63
N PRO A 164 -8.16 -5.42 -3.06
CA PRO A 164 -6.71 -5.38 -3.12
C PRO A 164 -6.09 -5.37 -1.72
N ALA A 165 -4.84 -5.82 -1.62
CA ALA A 165 -4.05 -5.61 -0.41
C ALA A 165 -3.63 -4.13 -0.30
N ASN A 166 -3.64 -3.57 0.90
CA ASN A 166 -3.10 -2.28 1.26
C ASN A 166 -1.83 -2.50 2.08
N ASN A 167 -0.69 -2.31 1.44
CA ASN A 167 0.60 -2.41 2.10
C ASN A 167 0.93 -1.10 2.80
N SER A 168 1.26 -1.20 4.07
CA SER A 168 1.73 -0.08 4.88
C SER A 168 3.17 -0.26 5.33
N SER A 169 3.77 0.82 5.78
CA SER A 169 5.09 0.80 6.39
C SER A 169 5.23 1.92 7.40
N ASP A 170 5.94 1.62 8.49
CA ASP A 170 6.59 2.62 9.34
C ASP A 170 7.54 3.53 8.51
N PRO A 171 7.88 4.74 9.00
CA PRO A 171 8.78 5.66 8.30
C PRO A 171 10.09 5.00 7.85
N ARG A 172 10.46 5.19 6.57
CA ARG A 172 11.71 4.65 5.96
C ARG A 172 12.74 5.72 5.62
N HIS A 173 12.31 6.97 5.54
CA HIS A 173 13.14 8.10 5.09
C HIS A 173 14.07 8.66 6.17
N GLY A 174 13.90 8.24 7.43
CA GLY A 174 14.84 8.61 8.50
C GLY A 174 16.26 8.13 8.21
N ALA A 175 17.25 8.96 8.56
CA ALA A 175 18.67 8.63 8.40
C ALA A 175 19.15 7.47 9.32
N GLY A 176 18.31 7.00 10.25
CA GLY A 176 18.56 5.83 11.11
C GLY A 176 17.48 4.77 10.99
N ALA A 177 17.81 3.52 11.29
CA ALA A 177 16.89 2.37 11.25
C ALA A 177 17.13 1.43 12.46
N ALA A 178 17.16 2.01 13.67
CA ALA A 178 17.61 1.33 14.88
C ALA A 178 16.48 0.75 15.75
N ALA A 179 15.22 1.00 15.42
CA ALA A 179 14.07 0.59 16.21
C ALA A 179 12.98 -0.07 15.35
N GLU A 180 12.14 -0.90 15.97
CA GLU A 180 11.07 -1.66 15.29
C GLU A 180 9.96 -0.79 14.68
N TYR A 181 9.75 0.42 15.22
CA TYR A 181 8.84 1.45 14.67
C TYR A 181 9.50 2.30 13.57
N MET A 182 10.71 1.92 13.12
CA MET A 182 11.37 2.48 11.96
C MET A 182 11.47 1.38 10.91
N GLY A 183 11.02 1.67 9.68
CA GLY A 183 11.15 0.73 8.59
C GLY A 183 12.62 0.39 8.35
N VAL A 184 12.94 -0.90 8.27
CA VAL A 184 14.32 -1.34 8.01
C VAL A 184 14.60 -1.15 6.52
N THR A 185 15.53 -0.24 6.20
CA THR A 185 15.85 0.12 4.83
C THR A 185 17.02 -0.69 4.29
N GLY A 186 16.74 -1.65 3.41
CA GLY A 186 17.73 -2.29 2.52
C GLY A 186 17.74 -1.66 1.12
N GLU A 187 16.71 -0.90 0.80
CA GLU A 187 16.42 -0.28 -0.48
C GLU A 187 17.06 1.13 -0.66
N PRO A 188 17.35 1.54 -1.91
CA PRO A 188 17.81 2.90 -2.21
C PRO A 188 16.64 3.88 -2.14
N ILE A 189 16.28 4.30 -0.93
CA ILE A 189 15.30 5.36 -0.66
C ILE A 189 16.01 6.64 -0.23
N SER A 190 15.44 7.80 -0.56
CA SER A 190 15.98 9.08 -0.11
C SER A 190 16.03 9.16 1.42
N LYS A 191 17.08 9.82 1.95
CA LYS A 191 17.30 9.98 3.39
C LYS A 191 17.15 11.44 3.79
N TRP A 192 16.26 11.68 4.74
CA TRP A 192 15.84 13.00 5.20
C TRP A 192 16.14 13.17 6.69
N ALA A 193 16.10 14.43 7.13
CA ALA A 193 16.07 14.73 8.55
C ALA A 193 14.81 14.11 9.19
N ASN A 194 14.91 13.75 10.47
CA ASN A 194 13.76 13.34 11.25
C ASN A 194 12.80 14.54 11.49
N GLY A 195 11.63 14.28 12.09
CA GLY A 195 10.58 15.28 12.27
C GLY A 195 11.09 16.56 12.93
N ILE A 196 11.90 16.46 13.99
CA ILE A 196 12.41 17.64 14.69
C ILE A 196 13.46 18.39 13.85
N GLY A 197 14.25 17.66 13.05
CA GLY A 197 15.24 18.25 12.15
C GLY A 197 14.58 18.99 10.98
N LEU A 198 13.50 18.45 10.41
CA LEU A 198 12.68 19.15 9.41
C LEU A 198 12.02 20.40 10.02
N THR A 199 11.52 20.28 11.25
CA THR A 199 10.88 21.40 11.96
C THR A 199 11.84 22.55 12.25
N ALA A 200 13.12 22.25 12.52
CA ALA A 200 14.14 23.25 12.83
C ALA A 200 14.39 24.25 11.69
N ALA A 201 13.93 23.95 10.46
CA ALA A 201 13.95 24.89 9.34
C ALA A 201 12.84 25.96 9.42
N PHE A 202 11.75 25.70 10.15
CA PHE A 202 10.54 26.55 10.16
C PHE A 202 9.92 26.75 8.76
N GLU A 203 10.08 25.77 7.87
CA GLU A 203 9.63 25.81 6.48
C GLU A 203 8.67 24.65 6.17
N PRO A 204 7.34 24.84 6.32
CA PRO A 204 6.36 23.81 5.95
C PRO A 204 6.47 23.33 4.50
N GLU A 205 6.86 24.21 3.58
CA GLU A 205 7.04 23.84 2.16
C GLU A 205 8.14 22.78 1.95
N ALA A 206 9.21 22.79 2.77
CA ALA A 206 10.23 21.74 2.72
C ALA A 206 9.67 20.38 3.18
N VAL A 207 8.74 20.38 4.15
CA VAL A 207 8.03 19.18 4.59
C VAL A 207 7.07 18.68 3.52
N ARG A 208 6.41 19.58 2.79
CA ARG A 208 5.56 19.22 1.64
C ARG A 208 6.37 18.57 0.52
N GLU A 209 7.52 19.15 0.16
CA GLU A 209 8.43 18.60 -0.85
C GLU A 209 8.93 17.20 -0.45
N PHE A 210 9.33 17.04 0.82
CA PHE A 210 9.65 15.74 1.37
C PHE A 210 8.48 14.76 1.21
N GLY A 211 7.25 15.18 1.52
CA GLY A 211 6.06 14.35 1.37
C GLY A 211 5.81 13.89 -0.06
N GLU A 212 5.98 14.78 -1.04
CA GLU A 212 5.82 14.47 -2.47
C GLU A 212 6.84 13.43 -2.95
N ILE A 213 8.11 13.60 -2.55
CA ILE A 213 9.19 12.66 -2.87
C ILE A 213 8.94 11.31 -2.17
N GLY A 214 8.57 11.35 -0.89
CA GLY A 214 8.30 10.17 -0.08
C GLY A 214 7.14 9.34 -0.62
N ALA A 215 6.04 9.98 -1.02
CA ALA A 215 4.90 9.30 -1.63
C ALA A 215 5.25 8.66 -2.97
N ALA A 216 6.04 9.33 -3.82
CA ALA A 216 6.49 8.77 -5.09
C ALA A 216 7.35 7.51 -4.88
N GLU A 217 8.29 7.55 -3.93
CA GLU A 217 9.13 6.40 -3.58
C GLU A 217 8.32 5.25 -2.97
N TYR A 218 7.37 5.54 -2.06
CA TYR A 218 6.50 4.54 -1.46
C TYR A 218 5.63 3.86 -2.51
N ARG A 219 5.02 4.63 -3.42
CA ARG A 219 4.23 4.08 -4.52
C ARG A 219 5.06 3.20 -5.44
N ALA A 220 6.32 3.56 -5.71
CA ALA A 220 7.24 2.75 -6.51
C ALA A 220 7.57 1.41 -5.83
N LEU A 221 7.55 1.35 -4.50
CA LEU A 221 7.75 0.12 -3.70
C LEU A 221 6.47 -0.68 -3.48
N GLY A 222 5.31 -0.20 -3.97
CA GLY A 222 4.01 -0.83 -3.72
C GLY A 222 3.44 -0.56 -2.33
N ILE A 223 3.96 0.45 -1.62
CA ILE A 223 3.43 0.94 -0.34
C ILE A 223 2.38 2.01 -0.65
N THR A 224 1.20 1.84 -0.07
CA THR A 224 0.04 2.73 -0.31
C THR A 224 -0.43 3.44 0.94
N THR A 225 0.07 3.03 2.10
CA THR A 225 -0.19 3.67 3.39
C THR A 225 1.13 3.92 4.12
N ALA A 226 1.34 5.13 4.62
CA ALA A 226 2.48 5.47 5.46
C ALA A 226 2.01 5.55 6.92
N LEU A 227 2.69 4.92 7.87
CA LEU A 227 2.37 5.00 9.29
C LEU A 227 3.07 6.23 9.93
N SER A 228 2.77 7.39 9.38
CA SER A 228 3.44 8.66 9.63
C SER A 228 2.55 9.80 9.13
N PRO A 229 2.73 11.06 9.58
CA PRO A 229 3.77 11.56 10.49
C PRO A 229 3.42 11.31 11.96
N GLN A 230 4.43 11.40 12.84
CA GLN A 230 4.20 11.36 14.28
C GLN A 230 3.87 12.76 14.78
N ILE A 231 2.59 13.00 15.10
CA ILE A 231 2.06 14.33 15.44
C ILE A 231 1.90 14.58 16.94
N ASP A 232 2.50 13.71 17.77
CA ASP A 232 2.55 13.91 19.22
C ASP A 232 3.30 15.20 19.57
N LEU A 233 2.86 15.89 20.63
CA LEU A 233 3.57 17.03 21.18
C LEU A 233 4.69 16.54 22.12
N ALA A 234 5.93 16.77 21.74
CA ALA A 234 7.09 16.22 22.43
C ALA A 234 7.55 17.09 23.61
N THR A 235 6.79 17.10 24.70
CA THR A 235 7.08 17.91 25.90
C THR A 235 8.08 17.29 26.89
N GLU A 236 8.51 16.04 26.65
CA GLU A 236 9.48 15.32 27.48
C GLU A 236 10.65 14.83 26.61
N PRO A 237 11.82 15.50 26.65
CA PRO A 237 12.94 15.20 25.75
C PRO A 237 13.61 13.85 25.98
N ARG A 238 13.34 13.17 27.12
CA ARG A 238 13.80 11.79 27.35
C ARG A 238 12.96 10.74 26.63
N TRP A 239 11.80 11.13 26.07
CA TRP A 239 10.97 10.20 25.32
C TRP A 239 11.71 9.73 24.06
N MET A 240 11.85 8.42 23.90
CA MET A 240 12.68 7.84 22.84
C MET A 240 12.24 8.21 21.41
N ARG A 241 10.97 8.60 21.22
CA ARG A 241 10.41 9.03 19.93
C ARG A 241 10.34 10.55 19.77
N PHE A 242 10.94 11.32 20.69
CA PHE A 242 10.95 12.79 20.65
C PHE A 242 11.37 13.32 19.28
N ALA A 243 12.45 12.75 18.73
CA ALA A 243 13.08 13.25 17.51
C ALA A 243 12.25 13.01 16.24
N ASP A 244 11.27 12.09 16.30
CA ASP A 244 10.39 11.74 15.18
C ASP A 244 9.16 12.65 15.10
N THR A 245 8.87 13.42 16.15
CA THR A 245 7.78 14.41 16.19
C THR A 245 8.13 15.72 15.48
N PHE A 246 7.14 16.61 15.33
CA PHE A 246 7.37 18.01 14.94
C PHE A 246 7.59 18.96 16.14
N GLY A 247 7.98 18.44 17.31
CA GLY A 247 8.30 19.23 18.50
C GLY A 247 7.13 19.48 19.46
N GLU A 248 7.28 20.47 20.34
CA GLU A 248 6.30 20.77 21.40
C GLU A 248 5.30 21.88 21.06
N HIS A 249 5.58 22.69 20.05
CA HIS A 249 4.79 23.88 19.73
C HIS A 249 3.59 23.53 18.83
N THR A 250 2.38 23.60 19.40
CA THR A 250 1.14 23.16 18.74
C THR A 250 0.92 23.76 17.35
N GLU A 251 1.06 25.08 17.19
CA GLU A 251 0.79 25.71 15.89
C GLU A 251 1.79 25.26 14.82
N LEU A 252 3.06 25.05 15.21
CA LEU A 252 4.10 24.62 14.30
C LEU A 252 3.89 23.15 13.91
N THR A 253 3.54 22.30 14.87
CA THR A 253 3.14 20.91 14.61
C THR A 253 1.97 20.85 13.64
N VAL A 254 0.95 21.71 13.78
CA VAL A 254 -0.20 21.77 12.86
C VAL A 254 0.24 22.15 11.44
N GLU A 255 1.10 23.15 11.29
CA GLU A 255 1.59 23.58 9.97
C GLU A 255 2.43 22.50 9.28
N MET A 256 3.38 21.89 10.01
CA MET A 256 4.22 20.82 9.49
C MET A 256 3.40 19.57 9.14
N THR A 257 2.41 19.23 9.97
CA THR A 257 1.51 18.10 9.71
C THR A 257 0.67 18.32 8.46
N ARG A 258 0.10 19.52 8.29
CA ARG A 258 -0.68 19.85 7.09
C ARG A 258 0.18 19.68 5.83
N ALA A 259 1.38 20.27 5.84
CA ALA A 259 2.29 20.16 4.72
C ALA A 259 2.71 18.71 4.41
N TYR A 260 2.99 17.91 5.45
CA TYR A 260 3.30 16.50 5.31
C TYR A 260 2.15 15.73 4.65
N CYS A 261 0.93 15.87 5.19
CA CYS A 261 -0.25 15.18 4.67
C CYS A 261 -0.56 15.60 3.23
N ASP A 262 -0.49 16.89 2.94
CA ASP A 262 -0.71 17.41 1.58
C ASP A 262 0.33 16.83 0.61
N GLY A 263 1.60 16.78 0.99
CA GLY A 263 2.67 16.21 0.16
C GLY A 263 2.48 14.71 -0.11
N PHE A 264 2.04 13.95 0.90
CA PHE A 264 1.84 12.51 0.74
C PHE A 264 0.55 12.13 0.00
N GLN A 265 -0.56 12.84 0.27
CA GLN A 265 -1.90 12.47 -0.20
C GLN A 265 -2.28 13.12 -1.53
N THR A 266 -1.68 14.28 -1.85
CA THR A 266 -2.18 15.06 -2.98
C THR A 266 -1.65 14.54 -4.32
N THR A 267 -2.57 14.19 -5.22
CA THR A 267 -2.27 14.01 -6.64
C THR A 267 -2.61 15.29 -7.38
N LYS A 268 -1.59 15.96 -7.91
CA LYS A 268 -1.77 17.21 -8.65
C LYS A 268 -2.76 17.05 -9.81
N GLY A 269 -3.80 17.88 -9.83
CA GLY A 269 -4.81 17.89 -10.89
C GLY A 269 -5.95 16.88 -10.71
N SER A 270 -6.03 16.17 -9.58
CA SER A 270 -7.27 15.47 -9.21
C SER A 270 -8.30 16.44 -8.62
N GLU A 271 -9.58 16.07 -8.74
CA GLU A 271 -10.71 16.90 -8.32
C GLU A 271 -10.82 17.02 -6.79
N ASP A 272 -10.47 15.95 -6.07
CA ASP A 272 -10.58 15.81 -4.62
C ASP A 272 -9.23 15.77 -3.90
N GLY A 273 -8.14 16.00 -4.63
CA GLY A 273 -6.77 15.88 -4.11
C GLY A 273 -6.25 14.45 -4.07
N TRP A 274 -7.07 13.40 -4.20
CA TRP A 274 -6.61 12.01 -4.13
C TRP A 274 -6.25 11.45 -5.50
N GLY A 275 -5.35 10.45 -5.57
CA GLY A 275 -5.05 9.84 -6.87
C GLY A 275 -3.84 8.90 -6.95
N ARG A 276 -3.36 8.72 -8.18
CA ARG A 276 -2.40 7.66 -8.57
C ARG A 276 -1.05 7.75 -7.85
N THR A 277 -0.64 8.95 -7.43
CA THR A 277 0.65 9.18 -6.75
C THR A 277 0.52 9.25 -5.23
N ALA A 278 -0.71 9.30 -4.71
CA ALA A 278 -0.97 9.50 -3.28
C ALA A 278 -0.57 8.29 -2.44
N SER A 279 0.23 8.44 -1.39
CA SER A 279 0.35 7.44 -0.33
C SER A 279 -0.34 7.98 0.92
N ILE A 280 -1.16 7.18 1.58
CA ILE A 280 -2.08 7.66 2.62
C ILE A 280 -1.38 7.61 3.99
N PRO A 281 -1.02 8.74 4.62
CA PRO A 281 -0.61 8.79 6.02
C PRO A 281 -1.74 8.31 6.94
N TRP A 282 -1.37 7.56 7.97
CA TRP A 282 -2.26 6.94 8.95
C TRP A 282 -2.21 7.67 10.30
#